data_AF-A0A5B8XID5-F1
#
_entry.id   AF-A0A5B8XID5-F1
#
_cell.length_a   1.000
_cell.length_b   1.000
_cell.length_c   1.000
_cell.angle_alpha   90.00
_cell.angle_beta   90.00
_cell.angle_gamma   90.00
#
_symmetry.space_group_name_H-M   'P 1'
#
loop_
_entity.id
_entity.type
_entity.pdbx_description
1 polymer ?
#
loop_
_entity_poly.entity_id
_entity_poly.type
_entity_poly.pdbx_seq_one_letter_code
_entity_poly.pdbx_strand_id
1 'polypeptide(L)'
;MITDNEICKKAANILKLGGVVLSKTDTVYGLLADSQNIDAVNKIYEIKNRDYTKKLAIFAPNVEFISQICKVSESAKIVLQNLLPGHFTFILDTNENGQKLFPWLEKFEDKSIGIRIPKDDFITSLMRETGFPISATSANISANPDSSVFENISLEIQNLVDYIVKDDNIIEKEPSSVIDLRNFEKEYKILRNTRYTIDFILLANAILSKTDLIKITNIGEKTRAELFKIGIYCKEDFDKFTATEIYKKLVNLNKKNKHKMLFYALFCAKFDINCMKIPSDIKQIADLEFSKISYNS
;
A
#
# COMPACT_ATOMS: atom_id res chain seq x y z
N MET A 1 25.06 -25.17 -5.51
CA MET A 1 24.22 -23.96 -5.42
C MET A 1 23.32 -24.14 -4.21
N ILE A 2 23.24 -23.16 -3.32
CA ILE A 2 22.30 -23.22 -2.19
C ILE A 2 20.90 -23.03 -2.77
N THR A 3 19.95 -23.88 -2.39
CA THR A 3 18.56 -23.75 -2.85
C THR A 3 17.83 -22.62 -2.11
N ASP A 4 16.78 -22.05 -2.70
CA ASP A 4 15.95 -21.01 -2.05
C ASP A 4 15.43 -21.45 -0.68
N ASN A 5 15.13 -22.74 -0.52
CA ASN A 5 14.71 -23.32 0.74
C ASN A 5 15.83 -23.30 1.81
N GLU A 6 17.06 -23.60 1.44
CA GLU A 6 18.21 -23.51 2.36
C GLU A 6 18.53 -22.06 2.73
N ILE A 7 18.39 -21.12 1.78
CA ILE A 7 18.53 -19.67 2.05
C ILE A 7 17.46 -19.23 3.05
N CYS A 8 16.20 -19.62 2.81
CA CYS A 8 15.08 -19.32 3.69
C CYS A 8 15.31 -19.85 5.12
N LYS A 9 15.73 -21.12 5.27
CA LYS A 9 16.04 -21.70 6.59
C LYS A 9 17.19 -20.99 7.31
N LYS A 10 18.24 -20.61 6.58
CA LYS A 10 19.35 -19.85 7.15
C LYS A 10 18.89 -18.47 7.63
N ALA A 11 18.17 -17.72 6.79
CA ALA A 11 17.61 -16.43 7.15
C ALA A 11 16.66 -16.56 8.37
N ALA A 12 15.79 -17.56 8.38
CA ALA A 12 14.87 -17.81 9.49
C ALA A 12 15.61 -18.08 10.80
N ASN A 13 16.68 -18.86 10.79
CA ASN A 13 17.51 -19.12 11.97
C ASN A 13 18.15 -17.84 12.50
N ILE A 14 18.67 -16.97 11.62
CA ILE A 14 19.24 -15.68 12.02
C ILE A 14 18.19 -14.79 12.68
N LEU A 15 16.99 -14.70 12.09
CA LEU A 15 15.88 -13.95 12.68
C LEU A 15 15.47 -14.50 14.06
N LYS A 16 15.37 -15.83 14.20
CA LYS A 16 15.05 -16.50 15.49
C LYS A 16 16.09 -16.22 16.58
N LEU A 17 17.35 -15.98 16.19
CA LEU A 17 18.43 -15.61 17.10
C LEU A 17 18.48 -14.09 17.40
N GLY A 18 17.50 -13.31 16.95
CA GLY A 18 17.45 -11.85 17.14
C GLY A 18 18.43 -11.09 16.24
N GLY A 19 18.83 -11.68 15.11
CA GLY A 19 19.62 -11.02 14.08
C GLY A 19 18.76 -10.24 13.07
N VAL A 20 19.42 -9.41 12.27
CA VAL A 20 18.83 -8.63 11.19
C VAL A 20 19.24 -9.22 9.84
N VAL A 21 18.26 -9.45 8.97
CA VAL A 21 18.47 -9.97 7.62
C VAL A 21 18.24 -8.87 6.60
N LEU A 22 19.22 -8.62 5.73
CA LEU A 22 19.03 -7.84 4.51
C LEU A 22 18.48 -8.77 3.42
N SER A 23 17.29 -8.47 2.90
CA SER A 23 16.66 -9.29 1.86
C SER A 23 15.82 -8.45 0.92
N LYS A 24 15.58 -8.98 -0.29
CA LYS A 24 14.60 -8.40 -1.19
C LYS A 24 13.18 -8.53 -0.61
N THR A 25 12.29 -7.65 -1.08
CA THR A 25 10.84 -7.79 -0.89
C THR A 25 10.16 -7.69 -2.26
N ASP A 26 8.83 -7.74 -2.29
CA ASP A 26 8.00 -7.44 -3.47
C ASP A 26 8.10 -5.98 -3.96
N THR A 27 8.93 -5.11 -3.34
CA THR A 27 9.07 -3.69 -3.72
C THR A 27 10.50 -3.18 -3.73
N VAL A 28 11.24 -3.35 -2.63
CA VAL A 28 12.63 -2.88 -2.52
C VAL A 28 13.40 -3.80 -1.59
N TYR A 29 14.72 -3.70 -1.52
CA TYR A 29 15.46 -4.35 -0.44
C TYR A 29 15.02 -3.79 0.91
N GLY A 30 14.93 -4.67 1.90
CA GLY A 30 14.53 -4.35 3.25
C GLY A 30 15.41 -4.99 4.31
N LEU A 31 15.43 -4.36 5.48
CA LEU A 31 15.96 -4.93 6.71
C LEU A 31 14.82 -5.62 7.45
N LEU A 32 15.02 -6.90 7.76
CA LEU A 32 14.05 -7.78 8.38
C LEU A 32 14.54 -8.18 9.77
N ALA A 33 13.66 -8.12 10.76
CA ALA A 33 13.90 -8.61 12.12
C ALA A 33 12.63 -9.25 12.69
N ASP A 34 12.78 -10.03 13.75
CA ASP A 34 11.62 -10.46 14.56
C ASP A 34 10.94 -9.23 15.16
N SER A 35 9.66 -9.02 14.82
CA SER A 35 8.91 -7.88 15.32
C SER A 35 8.51 -7.99 16.79
N GLN A 36 8.64 -9.16 17.41
CA GLN A 36 8.36 -9.34 18.84
C GLN A 36 9.60 -9.12 19.71
N ASN A 37 10.80 -9.13 19.11
CA ASN A 37 12.07 -8.97 19.80
C ASN A 37 12.50 -7.49 19.83
N ILE A 38 12.45 -6.88 21.01
CA ILE A 38 12.79 -5.46 21.21
C ILE A 38 14.23 -5.17 20.77
N ASP A 39 15.18 -6.05 21.10
CA ASP A 39 16.59 -5.85 20.78
C ASP A 39 16.82 -5.94 19.27
N ALA A 40 16.19 -6.90 18.59
CA ALA A 40 16.27 -7.03 17.14
C ALA A 40 15.64 -5.82 16.41
N VAL A 41 14.54 -5.29 16.93
CA VAL A 41 13.92 -4.05 16.43
C VAL A 41 14.85 -2.84 16.65
N ASN A 42 15.47 -2.72 17.83
CA ASN A 42 16.40 -1.63 18.12
C ASN A 42 17.64 -1.69 17.23
N LYS A 43 18.17 -2.88 16.92
CA LYS A 43 19.24 -3.04 15.92
C LYS A 43 18.86 -2.43 14.56
N ILE A 44 17.62 -2.61 14.08
CA ILE A 44 17.18 -1.96 12.84
C ILE A 44 17.24 -0.43 12.95
N TYR A 45 16.83 0.13 14.09
CA TYR A 45 16.90 1.59 14.31
C TYR A 45 18.34 2.09 14.31
N GLU A 46 19.26 1.36 14.95
CA GLU A 46 20.70 1.66 14.99
C GLU A 46 21.33 1.59 13.59
N ILE A 47 21.13 0.48 12.86
CA ILE A 47 21.69 0.27 11.51
C ILE A 47 21.28 1.40 10.56
N LYS A 48 20.05 1.91 10.67
CA LYS A 48 19.54 2.96 9.79
C LYS A 48 19.84 4.37 10.25
N ASN A 49 20.39 4.54 11.46
CA ASN A 49 20.42 5.81 12.16
C ASN A 49 19.03 6.50 12.10
N ARG A 50 17.99 5.73 12.41
CA ARG A 50 16.60 6.12 12.21
C ARG A 50 16.07 6.81 13.47
N ASP A 51 15.45 7.96 13.29
CA ASP A 51 14.68 8.60 14.35
C ASP A 51 13.55 7.69 14.83
N TYR A 52 13.46 7.52 16.15
CA TYR A 52 12.38 6.81 16.83
C TYR A 52 11.01 7.45 16.62
N THR A 53 10.88 8.62 16.00
CA THR A 53 9.57 9.13 15.53
C THR A 53 9.01 8.33 14.35
N LYS A 54 9.85 7.65 13.57
CA LYS A 54 9.44 6.90 12.38
C LYS A 54 9.31 5.42 12.68
N LYS A 55 8.08 4.93 12.75
CA LYS A 55 7.78 3.52 13.02
C LYS A 55 8.25 2.59 11.90
N LEU A 56 8.52 1.35 12.26
CA LEU A 56 8.73 0.26 11.31
C LEU A 56 7.37 -0.27 10.83
N ALA A 57 7.35 -0.84 9.62
CA ALA A 57 6.21 -1.62 9.19
C ALA A 57 6.35 -3.05 9.73
N ILE A 58 5.23 -3.75 9.90
CA ILE A 58 5.18 -5.18 10.16
C ILE A 58 4.61 -5.89 8.94
N PHE A 59 5.30 -6.93 8.52
CA PHE A 59 4.78 -7.94 7.62
C PHE A 59 3.93 -8.93 8.43
N ALA A 60 2.64 -8.91 8.12
CA ALA A 60 1.63 -9.79 8.70
C ALA A 60 1.37 -10.98 7.76
N PRO A 61 0.97 -12.15 8.30
CA PRO A 61 0.71 -13.33 7.49
C PRO A 61 -0.62 -13.27 6.71
N ASN A 62 -1.65 -12.63 7.27
CA ASN A 62 -2.99 -12.53 6.69
C ASN A 62 -3.82 -11.43 7.39
N VAL A 63 -4.99 -11.10 6.85
CA VAL A 63 -5.87 -10.03 7.35
C VAL A 63 -6.52 -10.40 8.69
N GLU A 64 -6.73 -11.69 8.94
CA GLU A 64 -7.26 -12.22 10.19
C GLU A 64 -6.32 -11.89 11.35
N PHE A 65 -5.01 -12.12 11.16
CA PHE A 65 -3.98 -11.75 12.12
C PHE A 65 -4.01 -10.25 12.40
N ILE A 66 -4.11 -9.40 11.37
CA ILE A 66 -4.20 -7.93 11.53
C ILE A 66 -5.40 -7.57 12.42
N SER A 67 -6.55 -8.21 12.19
CA SER A 67 -7.78 -7.97 12.96
C SER A 67 -7.65 -8.41 14.43
N GLN A 68 -6.75 -9.35 14.75
CA GLN A 68 -6.47 -9.79 16.11
C GLN A 68 -5.60 -8.81 16.89
N ILE A 69 -4.72 -8.05 16.22
CA ILE A 69 -3.72 -7.17 16.84
C ILE A 69 -4.04 -5.67 16.70
N CYS A 70 -4.92 -5.29 15.77
CA CYS A 70 -5.27 -3.91 15.48
C CYS A 70 -6.76 -3.64 15.68
N LYS A 71 -7.10 -2.37 15.90
CA LYS A 71 -8.47 -1.86 15.82
C LYS A 71 -8.80 -1.65 14.34
N VAL A 72 -9.72 -2.44 13.80
CA VAL A 72 -10.11 -2.39 12.39
C VAL A 72 -11.63 -2.30 12.31
N SER A 73 -12.17 -1.24 11.67
CA SER A 73 -13.60 -1.15 11.38
C SER A 73 -13.99 -2.11 10.27
N GLU A 74 -15.28 -2.46 10.14
CA GLU A 74 -15.74 -3.31 9.03
C GLU A 74 -15.42 -2.72 7.66
N SER A 75 -15.59 -1.40 7.49
CA SER A 75 -15.22 -0.70 6.27
C SER A 75 -13.72 -0.80 5.97
N ALA A 76 -12.87 -0.62 7.00
CA ALA A 76 -11.42 -0.77 6.85
C ALA A 76 -11.03 -2.22 6.54
N LYS A 77 -11.71 -3.21 7.11
CA LYS A 77 -11.47 -4.63 6.83
C LYS A 77 -11.71 -4.97 5.36
N ILE A 78 -12.75 -4.41 4.74
CA ILE A 78 -12.99 -4.55 3.30
C ILE A 78 -11.81 -4.00 2.49
N VAL A 79 -11.25 -2.84 2.89
CA VAL A 79 -10.05 -2.28 2.25
C VAL A 79 -8.87 -3.26 2.35
N LEU A 80 -8.59 -3.76 3.55
CA LEU A 80 -7.49 -4.72 3.78
C LEU A 80 -7.65 -5.97 2.92
N GLN A 81 -8.85 -6.56 2.88
CA GLN A 81 -9.12 -7.79 2.11
C GLN A 81 -9.00 -7.63 0.59
N ASN A 82 -9.24 -6.43 0.06
CA ASN A 82 -9.16 -6.18 -1.39
C ASN A 82 -7.77 -5.73 -1.85
N LEU A 83 -7.00 -5.09 -0.97
CA LEU A 83 -5.71 -4.48 -1.34
C LEU A 83 -4.49 -5.24 -0.81
N LEU A 84 -4.69 -6.21 0.09
CA LEU A 84 -3.64 -7.10 0.58
C LEU A 84 -3.90 -8.56 0.16
N PRO A 85 -2.85 -9.33 -0.18
CA PRO A 85 -1.44 -8.93 -0.26
C PRO A 85 -1.15 -7.99 -1.43
N GLY A 86 -0.23 -7.03 -1.24
CA GLY A 86 0.11 -6.06 -2.29
C GLY A 86 0.94 -4.85 -1.86
N HIS A 87 0.87 -3.80 -2.68
CA HIS A 87 1.70 -2.59 -2.62
C HIS A 87 1.19 -1.53 -1.64
N PHE A 88 0.57 -1.96 -0.54
CA PHE A 88 0.03 -1.06 0.46
C PHE A 88 0.61 -1.32 1.84
N THR A 89 0.77 -0.25 2.60
CA THR A 89 1.07 -0.27 4.03
C THR A 89 0.03 0.58 4.73
N PHE A 90 -0.72 -0.03 5.64
CA PHE A 90 -1.82 0.63 6.34
C PHE A 90 -1.41 0.97 7.77
N ILE A 91 -1.56 2.23 8.17
CA ILE A 91 -1.39 2.65 9.56
C ILE A 91 -2.70 2.37 10.29
N LEU A 92 -2.60 1.60 11.37
CA LEU A 92 -3.72 1.18 12.22
C LEU A 92 -3.34 1.36 13.69
N ASP A 93 -4.33 1.60 14.54
CA ASP A 93 -4.11 1.60 15.99
C ASP A 93 -4.05 0.16 16.49
N THR A 94 -3.07 -0.15 17.33
CA THR A 94 -3.01 -1.47 17.98
C THR A 94 -4.08 -1.60 19.07
N ASN A 95 -4.61 -2.81 19.22
CA ASN A 95 -5.39 -3.20 20.39
C ASN A 95 -4.47 -3.76 21.49
N GLU A 96 -5.04 -4.23 22.60
CA GLU A 96 -4.25 -4.77 23.73
C GLU A 96 -3.37 -5.97 23.33
N ASN A 97 -3.85 -6.85 22.46
CA ASN A 97 -3.08 -7.98 21.96
C ASN A 97 -1.88 -7.50 21.13
N GLY A 98 -2.10 -6.51 20.26
CA GLY A 98 -1.03 -5.91 19.46
C GLY A 98 0.04 -5.23 20.34
N GLN A 99 -0.36 -4.51 21.38
CA GLN A 99 0.57 -3.86 22.31
C GLN A 99 1.39 -4.90 23.10
N LYS A 100 0.76 -6.01 23.52
CA LYS A 100 1.46 -7.11 24.18
C LYS A 100 2.42 -7.83 23.23
N LEU A 101 2.04 -7.99 21.97
CA LEU A 101 2.83 -8.69 20.96
C LEU A 101 4.04 -7.86 20.51
N PHE A 102 3.89 -6.54 20.45
CA PHE A 102 4.92 -5.60 20.01
C PHE A 102 5.30 -4.62 21.14
N PRO A 103 5.98 -5.10 22.20
CA PRO A 103 6.28 -4.29 23.37
C PRO A 103 7.14 -3.05 23.07
N TRP A 104 7.94 -3.09 21.99
CA TRP A 104 8.71 -1.92 21.53
C TRP A 104 7.83 -0.75 21.08
N LEU A 105 6.51 -0.92 20.93
CA LEU A 105 5.56 0.17 20.68
C LEU A 105 5.36 1.08 21.90
N GLU A 106 5.74 0.65 23.11
CA GLU A 106 5.55 1.44 24.34
C GLU A 106 6.22 2.81 24.29
N LYS A 107 7.31 2.94 23.52
CA LYS A 107 8.00 4.24 23.30
C LYS A 107 7.22 5.22 22.41
N PHE A 108 6.09 4.82 21.83
CA PHE A 108 5.28 5.64 20.93
C PHE A 108 3.92 5.95 21.54
N GLU A 109 3.60 7.24 21.67
CA GLU A 109 2.39 7.72 22.34
C GLU A 109 1.08 7.22 21.70
N ASP A 110 0.98 7.27 20.37
CA ASP A 110 -0.23 6.88 19.66
C ASP A 110 -0.36 5.36 19.45
N LYS A 111 0.67 4.56 19.79
CA LYS A 111 0.72 3.09 19.69
C LYS A 111 0.23 2.49 18.35
N SER A 112 0.21 3.32 17.30
CA SER A 112 -0.16 2.90 15.94
C SER A 112 0.97 2.11 15.30
N ILE A 113 0.67 1.35 14.25
CA ILE A 113 1.66 0.57 13.52
C ILE A 113 1.35 0.52 12.03
N GLY A 114 2.39 0.51 11.20
CA GLY A 114 2.26 0.23 9.78
C GLY A 114 2.19 -1.27 9.55
N ILE A 115 1.14 -1.74 8.89
CA ILE A 115 0.93 -3.15 8.58
C ILE A 115 0.95 -3.36 7.08
N ARG A 116 1.59 -4.43 6.63
CA ARG A 116 1.64 -4.86 5.24
C ARG A 116 1.56 -6.38 5.15
N ILE A 117 0.98 -6.88 4.06
CA ILE A 117 1.11 -8.28 3.66
C ILE A 117 1.78 -8.23 2.28
N PRO A 118 3.11 -8.45 2.19
CA PRO A 118 3.81 -8.37 0.91
C PRO A 118 3.41 -9.55 0.02
N LYS A 119 3.32 -9.31 -1.29
CA LYS A 119 3.06 -10.37 -2.28
C LYS A 119 4.39 -10.98 -2.74
N ASP A 120 5.08 -11.63 -1.81
CA ASP A 120 6.40 -12.23 -2.02
C ASP A 120 6.46 -13.64 -1.41
N ASP A 121 6.78 -14.64 -2.24
CA ASP A 121 6.81 -16.05 -1.83
C ASP A 121 7.95 -16.36 -0.86
N PHE A 122 9.09 -15.65 -1.00
CA PHE A 122 10.23 -15.80 -0.09
C PHE A 122 9.87 -15.24 1.29
N ILE A 123 9.32 -14.02 1.37
CA ILE A 123 8.89 -13.41 2.64
C ILE A 123 7.78 -14.24 3.29
N THR A 124 6.82 -14.74 2.50
CA THR A 124 5.76 -15.61 3.01
C THR A 124 6.32 -16.90 3.60
N SER A 125 7.29 -17.50 2.91
CA SER A 125 7.97 -18.71 3.40
C SER A 125 8.82 -18.42 4.64
N LEU A 126 9.46 -17.26 4.71
CA LEU A 126 10.26 -16.82 5.84
C LEU A 126 9.40 -16.60 7.09
N MET A 127 8.24 -15.94 6.98
CA MET A 127 7.28 -15.78 8.08
C MET A 127 6.75 -17.15 8.58
N ARG A 128 6.49 -18.07 7.66
CA ARG A 128 6.06 -19.43 8.01
C ARG A 128 7.15 -20.24 8.72
N GLU A 129 8.40 -20.14 8.28
CA GLU A 129 9.54 -20.83 8.89
C GLU A 129 9.92 -20.24 10.24
N THR A 130 9.81 -18.91 10.40
CA THR A 130 10.07 -18.20 11.65
C THR A 130 8.97 -18.41 12.69
N GLY A 131 7.72 -18.45 12.25
CA GLY A 131 6.55 -18.54 13.13
C GLY A 131 6.15 -17.20 13.75
N PHE A 132 6.64 -16.08 13.22
CA PHE A 132 6.33 -14.75 13.74
C PHE A 132 6.18 -13.68 12.64
N PRO A 133 5.44 -12.59 12.93
CA PRO A 133 5.45 -11.38 12.11
C PRO A 133 6.84 -10.76 12.02
N ILE A 134 7.18 -10.19 10.86
CA ILE A 134 8.51 -9.63 10.60
C ILE A 134 8.45 -8.11 10.60
N SER A 135 9.31 -7.44 11.38
CA SER A 135 9.53 -6.00 11.26
C SER A 135 10.34 -5.72 10.02
N ALA A 136 9.88 -4.77 9.21
CA ALA A 136 10.48 -4.44 7.92
C ALA A 136 10.54 -2.94 7.68
N THR A 137 11.63 -2.53 7.03
CA THR A 137 11.84 -1.18 6.50
C THR A 137 12.78 -1.28 5.31
N SER A 138 12.80 -0.30 4.42
CA SER A 138 13.71 -0.29 3.28
C SER A 138 15.17 -0.32 3.72
N ALA A 139 16.06 -0.87 2.89
CA ALA A 139 17.48 -1.05 3.20
C ALA A 139 18.34 0.15 2.78
N ASN A 140 17.98 1.34 3.26
CA ASN A 140 18.70 2.59 3.06
C ASN A 140 19.09 3.22 4.41
N ILE A 141 20.16 4.01 4.44
CA ILE A 141 20.38 4.93 5.57
C ILE A 141 19.22 5.93 5.55
N SER A 142 18.72 6.34 6.73
CA SER A 142 17.59 7.26 6.81
C SER A 142 17.80 8.49 5.93
N ALA A 143 16.78 8.84 5.13
CA ALA A 143 16.77 9.92 4.13
C ALA A 143 17.48 9.66 2.79
N ASN A 144 18.20 8.54 2.62
CA ASN A 144 18.71 8.12 1.30
C ASN A 144 17.60 7.47 0.44
N PRO A 145 17.75 7.41 -0.89
CA PRO A 145 16.77 6.71 -1.73
C PRO A 145 16.71 5.20 -1.43
N ASP A 146 15.52 4.62 -1.58
CA ASP A 146 15.34 3.16 -1.54
C ASP A 146 15.94 2.53 -2.81
N SER A 147 16.36 1.26 -2.73
CA SER A 147 16.94 0.56 -3.89
C SER A 147 16.36 -0.85 -4.07
N SER A 148 16.14 -1.21 -5.32
CA SER A 148 15.79 -2.57 -5.76
C SER A 148 17.00 -3.34 -6.32
N VAL A 149 18.22 -2.83 -6.11
CA VAL A 149 19.47 -3.39 -6.64
C VAL A 149 20.45 -3.48 -5.48
N PHE A 150 20.99 -4.69 -5.24
CA PHE A 150 21.86 -4.97 -4.11
C PHE A 150 23.12 -4.09 -4.10
N GLU A 151 23.75 -3.88 -5.25
CA GLU A 151 24.99 -3.09 -5.36
C GLU A 151 24.83 -1.63 -4.91
N ASN A 152 23.60 -1.12 -4.91
CA ASN A 152 23.28 0.23 -4.47
C ASN A 152 23.06 0.33 -2.95
N ILE A 153 23.05 -0.79 -2.22
CA ILE A 153 22.94 -0.80 -0.77
C ILE A 153 24.32 -0.46 -0.19
N SER A 154 24.38 0.49 0.75
CA SER A 154 25.66 0.96 1.30
C SER A 154 26.44 -0.18 1.99
N LEU A 155 27.77 -0.15 1.86
CA LEU A 155 28.65 -1.09 2.57
C LEU A 155 28.48 -1.00 4.09
N GLU A 156 28.12 0.18 4.60
CA GLU A 156 27.78 0.38 6.02
C GLU A 156 26.64 -0.55 6.44
N ILE A 157 25.52 -0.57 5.72
CA ILE A 157 24.40 -1.48 6.02
C ILE A 157 24.84 -2.94 5.83
N GLN A 158 25.54 -3.26 4.73
CA GLN A 158 25.98 -4.63 4.45
C GLN A 158 26.87 -5.19 5.56
N ASN A 159 27.69 -4.35 6.21
CA ASN A 159 28.60 -4.76 7.28
C ASN A 159 27.91 -4.88 8.66
N LEU A 160 26.75 -4.27 8.85
CA LEU A 160 26.04 -4.27 10.15
C LEU A 160 24.93 -5.32 10.25
N VAL A 161 24.51 -5.93 9.15
CA VAL A 161 23.48 -6.99 9.14
C VAL A 161 24.10 -8.36 9.39
N ASP A 162 23.31 -9.25 10.01
CA ASP A 162 23.76 -10.60 10.38
C ASP A 162 23.71 -11.58 9.21
N TYR A 163 22.87 -11.31 8.21
CA TYR A 163 22.77 -12.13 7.00
C TYR A 163 22.25 -11.35 5.79
N ILE A 164 22.71 -11.73 4.60
CA ILE A 164 22.33 -11.12 3.33
C ILE A 164 21.76 -12.18 2.40
N VAL A 165 20.54 -11.96 1.94
CA VAL A 165 19.90 -12.68 0.84
C VAL A 165 20.05 -11.84 -0.41
N LYS A 166 21.00 -12.21 -1.29
CA LYS A 166 21.24 -11.51 -2.56
C LYS A 166 20.32 -12.07 -3.63
N ASP A 167 19.34 -11.28 -4.04
CA ASP A 167 18.45 -11.59 -5.16
C ASP A 167 17.84 -10.30 -5.72
N ASP A 168 18.34 -9.87 -6.88
CA ASP A 168 17.86 -8.65 -7.55
C ASP A 168 16.62 -8.89 -8.42
N ASN A 169 16.03 -10.09 -8.38
CA ASN A 169 14.75 -10.37 -9.02
C ASN A 169 13.59 -9.77 -8.20
N ILE A 170 13.55 -8.44 -8.20
CA ILE A 170 12.48 -7.63 -7.64
C ILE A 170 11.60 -7.16 -8.80
N ILE A 171 10.35 -7.64 -8.79
CA ILE A 171 9.39 -7.39 -9.87
C ILE A 171 9.00 -5.92 -9.92
N GLU A 172 8.79 -5.31 -8.75
CA GLU A 172 8.29 -3.94 -8.64
C GLU A 172 9.31 -3.07 -7.95
N LYS A 173 9.69 -1.95 -8.57
CA LYS A 173 10.82 -1.10 -8.12
C LYS A 173 10.40 0.16 -7.37
N GLU A 174 9.10 0.29 -7.10
CA GLU A 174 8.52 1.41 -6.36
C GLU A 174 8.11 0.94 -4.96
N PRO A 175 8.31 1.74 -3.89
CA PRO A 175 7.85 1.37 -2.55
C PRO A 175 6.31 1.32 -2.46
N SER A 176 5.78 0.77 -1.36
CA SER A 176 4.33 0.68 -1.12
C SER A 176 3.66 2.05 -0.92
N SER A 177 2.41 2.22 -1.33
CA SER A 177 1.56 3.32 -0.85
C SER A 177 1.40 3.22 0.68
N VAL A 178 1.46 4.35 1.39
CA VAL A 178 1.25 4.39 2.84
C VAL A 178 -0.01 5.18 3.16
N ILE A 179 -0.98 4.52 3.80
CA ILE A 179 -2.32 5.04 4.03
C ILE A 179 -2.67 4.91 5.51
N ASP A 180 -3.13 6.00 6.12
CA ASP A 180 -3.65 6.00 7.49
C ASP A 180 -5.15 5.69 7.51
N LEU A 181 -5.53 4.58 8.16
CA LEU A 181 -6.90 4.09 8.27
C LEU A 181 -7.47 4.20 9.69
N ARG A 182 -6.77 4.83 10.64
CA ARG A 182 -7.21 4.90 12.04
C ARG A 182 -8.59 5.52 12.24
N ASN A 183 -8.94 6.49 11.39
CA ASN A 183 -10.21 7.22 11.43
C ASN A 183 -11.08 6.99 10.18
N PHE A 184 -10.95 5.83 9.52
CA PHE A 184 -11.44 5.59 8.16
C PHE A 184 -12.90 6.00 7.91
N GLU A 185 -13.80 5.80 8.87
CA GLU A 185 -15.22 6.18 8.74
C GLU A 185 -15.45 7.71 8.59
N LYS A 186 -14.49 8.53 9.03
CA LYS A 186 -14.54 10.00 8.97
C LYS A 186 -13.59 10.54 7.91
N GLU A 187 -12.34 10.07 7.93
CA GLU A 187 -11.29 10.51 7.03
C GLU A 187 -10.20 9.44 6.88
N TYR A 188 -9.45 9.52 5.79
CA TYR A 188 -8.21 8.79 5.59
C TYR A 188 -7.11 9.75 5.16
N LYS A 189 -5.85 9.41 5.45
CA LYS A 189 -4.69 10.22 5.04
C LYS A 189 -3.75 9.40 4.19
N ILE A 190 -3.32 9.97 3.07
CA ILE A 190 -2.29 9.38 2.21
C ILE A 190 -0.95 9.96 2.70
N LEU A 191 -0.13 9.12 3.32
CA LEU A 191 1.19 9.52 3.84
C LEU A 191 2.30 9.32 2.81
N ARG A 192 2.13 8.35 1.89
CA ARG A 192 3.00 8.16 0.73
C ARG A 192 2.17 7.80 -0.48
N ASN A 193 2.16 8.69 -1.47
CA ASN A 193 1.50 8.51 -2.75
C ASN A 193 2.40 7.71 -3.69
N THR A 194 1.84 6.69 -4.34
CA THR A 194 2.50 5.89 -5.38
C THR A 194 1.50 5.58 -6.48
N ARG A 195 1.92 4.96 -7.59
CA ARG A 195 0.98 4.64 -8.67
C ARG A 195 -0.21 3.77 -8.22
N TYR A 196 -0.09 3.02 -7.14
CA TYR A 196 -1.15 2.16 -6.59
C TYR A 196 -2.16 2.91 -5.72
N THR A 197 -1.83 4.12 -5.23
CA THR A 197 -2.71 4.88 -4.32
C THR A 197 -4.10 5.12 -4.93
N ILE A 198 -4.20 5.22 -6.25
CA ILE A 198 -5.47 5.38 -6.96
C ILE A 198 -6.46 4.24 -6.68
N ASP A 199 -6.01 2.99 -6.53
CA ASP A 199 -6.90 1.86 -6.23
C ASP A 199 -7.56 2.02 -4.87
N PHE A 200 -6.74 2.43 -3.89
CA PHE A 200 -7.23 2.73 -2.56
C PHE A 200 -8.25 3.86 -2.58
N ILE A 201 -7.98 4.96 -3.28
CA ILE A 201 -8.92 6.10 -3.36
C ILE A 201 -10.27 5.66 -3.92
N LEU A 202 -10.30 4.86 -4.98
CA LEU A 202 -11.54 4.40 -5.62
C LEU A 202 -12.32 3.48 -4.69
N LEU A 203 -11.62 2.51 -4.09
CA LEU A 203 -12.22 1.57 -3.17
C LEU A 203 -12.76 2.27 -1.93
N ALA A 204 -11.95 3.13 -1.32
CA ALA A 204 -12.31 3.84 -0.09
C ALA A 204 -13.55 4.71 -0.29
N ASN A 205 -13.58 5.51 -1.35
CA ASN A 205 -14.72 6.39 -1.61
C ASN A 205 -16.00 5.61 -1.89
N ALA A 206 -15.92 4.45 -2.54
CA ALA A 206 -17.09 3.62 -2.78
C ALA A 206 -17.65 2.98 -1.51
N ILE A 207 -16.77 2.56 -0.61
CA ILE A 207 -17.15 2.06 0.72
C ILE A 207 -17.83 3.19 1.49
N LEU A 208 -17.20 4.36 1.55
CA LEU A 208 -17.72 5.52 2.29
C LEU A 208 -19.02 6.09 1.68
N SER A 209 -19.19 6.01 0.37
CA SER A 209 -20.43 6.37 -0.33
C SER A 209 -21.47 5.26 -0.33
N LYS A 210 -21.23 4.12 0.33
CA LYS A 210 -22.10 2.92 0.38
C LYS A 210 -22.54 2.44 -1.01
N THR A 211 -21.64 2.52 -1.98
CA THR A 211 -21.87 2.15 -3.38
C THR A 211 -21.42 0.71 -3.64
N ASP A 212 -22.10 -0.02 -4.53
CA ASP A 212 -21.80 -1.44 -4.82
C ASP A 212 -20.34 -1.68 -5.26
N LEU A 213 -19.57 -2.34 -4.38
CA LEU A 213 -18.14 -2.68 -4.52
C LEU A 213 -17.80 -3.51 -5.77
N ILE A 214 -18.73 -4.36 -6.22
CA ILE A 214 -18.55 -5.31 -7.33
C ILE A 214 -18.19 -4.62 -8.67
N LYS A 215 -18.52 -3.33 -8.83
CA LYS A 215 -18.24 -2.57 -10.07
C LYS A 215 -16.81 -2.00 -10.13
N ILE A 216 -16.09 -1.94 -9.02
CA ILE A 216 -14.86 -1.12 -8.87
C ILE A 216 -13.59 -1.96 -8.91
N THR A 217 -13.64 -3.22 -8.46
CA THR A 217 -12.52 -4.16 -8.41
C THR A 217 -11.95 -4.54 -9.80
N ASN A 218 -12.52 -4.01 -10.88
CA ASN A 218 -12.16 -4.31 -12.27
C ASN A 218 -11.46 -3.13 -12.98
N ILE A 219 -10.81 -2.26 -12.21
CA ILE A 219 -10.04 -1.10 -12.68
C ILE A 219 -8.55 -1.49 -12.63
N GLY A 220 -8.08 -2.15 -13.69
CA GLY A 220 -6.69 -2.63 -13.78
C GLY A 220 -5.66 -1.56 -14.14
N GLU A 221 -4.39 -1.98 -14.24
CA GLU A 221 -3.19 -1.19 -14.61
C GLU A 221 -3.38 -0.27 -15.82
N LYS A 222 -4.22 -0.66 -16.77
CA LYS A 222 -4.54 0.14 -17.96
C LYS A 222 -5.17 1.48 -17.60
N THR A 223 -6.07 1.55 -16.63
CA THR A 223 -6.71 2.81 -16.23
C THR A 223 -5.69 3.78 -15.62
N ARG A 224 -4.72 3.24 -14.87
CA ARG A 224 -3.64 4.04 -14.28
C ARG A 224 -2.73 4.61 -15.37
N ALA A 225 -2.34 3.80 -16.35
CA ALA A 225 -1.53 4.26 -17.48
C ALA A 225 -2.22 5.38 -18.28
N GLU A 226 -3.55 5.35 -18.43
CA GLU A 226 -4.30 6.40 -19.14
C GLU A 226 -4.40 7.72 -18.36
N LEU A 227 -4.53 7.68 -17.02
CA LEU A 227 -4.52 8.89 -16.19
C LEU A 227 -3.14 9.59 -16.19
N PHE A 228 -2.06 8.81 -16.14
CA PHE A 228 -0.69 9.34 -16.27
C PHE A 228 -0.45 10.03 -17.62
N LYS A 229 -1.03 9.51 -18.72
CA LYS A 229 -0.91 10.11 -20.06
C LYS A 229 -1.58 11.48 -20.18
N ILE A 230 -2.57 11.79 -19.34
CA ILE A 230 -3.30 13.08 -19.37
C ILE A 230 -2.78 14.11 -18.37
N GLY A 231 -1.69 13.78 -17.66
CA GLY A 231 -1.03 14.68 -16.72
C GLY A 231 -1.68 14.70 -15.34
N ILE A 232 -2.37 13.62 -14.95
CA ILE A 232 -2.97 13.46 -13.62
C ILE A 232 -2.17 12.41 -12.86
N TYR A 233 -1.40 12.87 -11.87
CA TYR A 233 -0.49 12.04 -11.06
C TYR A 233 -0.89 12.03 -9.58
N CYS A 234 -1.57 13.09 -9.12
CA CYS A 234 -2.07 13.22 -7.76
C CYS A 234 -3.44 13.93 -7.70
N LYS A 235 -4.01 14.06 -6.49
CA LYS A 235 -5.32 14.67 -6.28
C LYS A 235 -5.32 16.16 -6.69
N GLU A 236 -4.23 16.85 -6.42
CA GLU A 236 -4.03 18.27 -6.70
C GLU A 236 -3.97 18.56 -8.21
N ASP A 237 -3.74 17.56 -9.06
CA ASP A 237 -3.82 17.70 -10.51
C ASP A 237 -5.27 17.74 -11.01
N PHE A 238 -6.25 17.24 -10.25
CA PHE A 238 -7.66 17.36 -10.61
C PHE A 238 -8.16 18.79 -10.52
N ASP A 239 -7.63 19.58 -9.58
CA ASP A 239 -7.99 21.00 -9.44
C ASP A 239 -7.47 21.85 -10.61
N LYS A 240 -6.54 21.31 -11.42
CA LYS A 240 -5.98 21.97 -12.60
C LYS A 240 -6.82 21.80 -13.86
N PHE A 241 -7.81 20.89 -13.84
CA PHE A 241 -8.62 20.57 -15.01
C PHE A 241 -10.10 20.51 -14.63
N THR A 242 -10.93 21.22 -15.39
CA THR A 242 -12.38 21.05 -15.31
C THR A 242 -12.77 19.62 -15.70
N ALA A 243 -13.88 19.11 -15.17
CA ALA A 243 -14.41 17.79 -15.53
C ALA A 243 -14.58 17.64 -17.06
N THR A 244 -14.91 18.72 -17.76
CA THR A 244 -15.02 18.79 -19.23
C THR A 244 -13.66 18.63 -19.92
N GLU A 245 -12.59 19.22 -19.39
CA GLU A 245 -11.23 19.08 -19.95
C GLU A 245 -10.68 17.68 -19.73
N ILE A 246 -10.91 17.11 -18.54
CA ILE A 246 -10.56 15.73 -18.23
C ILE A 246 -11.30 14.80 -19.19
N TYR A 247 -12.60 15.00 -19.39
CA TYR A 247 -13.40 14.23 -20.33
C TYR A 247 -12.89 14.34 -21.77
N LYS A 248 -12.59 15.56 -22.25
CA LYS A 248 -12.05 15.77 -23.61
C LYS A 248 -10.70 15.08 -23.80
N LYS A 249 -9.79 15.21 -22.82
CA LYS A 249 -8.48 14.54 -22.84
C LYS A 249 -8.61 13.01 -22.86
N LEU A 250 -9.52 12.49 -22.05
CA LEU A 250 -9.84 11.06 -21.97
C LEU A 250 -10.45 10.55 -23.29
N VAL A 251 -11.44 11.24 -23.84
CA VAL A 251 -12.10 10.87 -25.11
C VAL A 251 -11.11 10.85 -26.28
N ASN A 252 -10.14 11.77 -26.30
CA ASN A 252 -9.12 11.83 -27.35
C ASN A 252 -8.12 10.65 -27.32
N LEU A 253 -8.04 9.89 -26.22
CA LEU A 253 -7.13 8.75 -26.09
C LEU A 253 -7.63 7.41 -26.67
N ASN A 254 -8.94 7.30 -27.02
CA ASN A 254 -9.61 6.31 -27.90
C ASN A 254 -9.01 4.86 -28.04
N LYS A 255 -9.69 3.69 -27.89
CA LYS A 255 -11.09 3.25 -28.09
C LYS A 255 -11.33 1.89 -27.38
N LYS A 256 -12.34 1.79 -26.50
CA LYS A 256 -13.26 0.63 -26.31
C LYS A 256 -14.13 0.72 -25.04
N ASN A 257 -13.81 1.60 -24.09
CA ASN A 257 -14.45 1.62 -22.76
C ASN A 257 -15.09 2.97 -22.39
N LYS A 258 -15.91 3.52 -23.30
CA LYS A 258 -16.57 4.84 -23.14
C LYS A 258 -17.37 4.95 -21.82
N HIS A 259 -18.01 3.87 -21.38
CA HIS A 259 -18.83 3.88 -20.14
C HIS A 259 -18.01 3.86 -18.84
N LYS A 260 -16.81 3.26 -18.81
CA LYS A 260 -15.94 3.25 -17.62
C LYS A 260 -15.26 4.60 -17.39
N MET A 261 -14.89 5.30 -18.46
CA MET A 261 -14.34 6.66 -18.36
C MET A 261 -15.42 7.70 -18.01
N LEU A 262 -16.66 7.51 -18.45
CA LEU A 262 -17.80 8.35 -18.06
C LEU A 262 -18.08 8.25 -16.55
N PHE A 263 -17.98 7.04 -15.98
CA PHE A 263 -18.09 6.84 -14.52
C PHE A 263 -16.93 7.50 -13.76
N TYR A 264 -15.70 7.41 -14.27
CA TYR A 264 -14.54 8.12 -13.71
C TYR A 264 -14.67 9.64 -13.77
N ALA A 265 -15.15 10.17 -14.90
CA ALA A 265 -15.42 11.59 -15.06
C ALA A 265 -16.55 12.07 -14.13
N LEU A 266 -17.61 11.29 -13.96
CA LEU A 266 -18.70 11.58 -13.02
C LEU A 266 -18.27 11.46 -11.55
N PHE A 267 -17.37 10.52 -11.22
CA PHE A 267 -16.77 10.39 -9.89
C PHE A 267 -15.86 11.59 -9.55
N CYS A 268 -15.07 12.05 -10.53
CA CYS A 268 -14.25 13.25 -10.38
C CYS A 268 -15.08 14.55 -10.37
N ALA A 269 -16.23 14.57 -11.04
CA ALA A 269 -17.12 15.75 -11.11
C ALA A 269 -18.03 15.94 -9.89
N LYS A 270 -18.21 14.93 -9.01
CA LYS A 270 -19.24 14.96 -7.95
C LYS A 270 -18.71 15.13 -6.53
N PHE A 271 -17.40 15.10 -6.30
CA PHE A 271 -16.81 15.32 -4.98
C PHE A 271 -16.24 16.74 -4.78
N ASP A 272 -16.97 17.73 -5.27
CA ASP A 272 -17.12 19.00 -4.55
C ASP A 272 -18.36 18.89 -3.65
N ILE A 273 -18.18 18.39 -2.42
CA ILE A 273 -19.28 18.04 -1.50
C ILE A 273 -20.06 19.27 -0.98
N ASN A 274 -19.76 20.49 -1.42
CA ASN A 274 -20.47 21.69 -0.94
C ASN A 274 -21.37 22.40 -1.97
N CYS A 275 -21.48 21.95 -3.23
CA CYS A 275 -22.30 22.67 -4.22
C CYS A 275 -23.35 21.79 -4.91
N MET A 276 -24.57 21.81 -4.38
CA MET A 276 -25.78 21.36 -5.06
C MET A 276 -26.03 22.16 -6.35
N LYS A 277 -25.75 21.58 -7.52
CA LYS A 277 -26.60 21.58 -8.75
C LYS A 277 -25.83 20.94 -9.90
N ILE A 278 -26.38 19.88 -10.48
CA ILE A 278 -25.89 19.30 -11.74
C ILE A 278 -26.11 20.35 -12.85
N PRO A 279 -25.07 20.80 -13.59
CA PRO A 279 -25.25 21.70 -14.72
C PRO A 279 -26.19 21.07 -15.77
N SER A 280 -27.11 21.87 -16.31
CA SER A 280 -28.13 21.48 -17.31
C SER A 280 -27.56 20.69 -18.49
N ASP A 281 -26.33 21.00 -18.84
CA ASP A 281 -25.60 20.56 -20.01
C ASP A 281 -25.11 19.12 -19.83
N ILE A 282 -24.77 18.73 -18.58
CA ILE A 282 -24.45 17.35 -18.22
C ILE A 282 -25.71 16.48 -18.21
N LYS A 283 -26.86 17.03 -17.79
CA LYS A 283 -28.14 16.33 -17.83
C LYS A 283 -28.55 16.00 -19.28
N GLN A 284 -28.37 16.95 -20.20
CA GLN A 284 -28.62 16.75 -21.62
C GLN A 284 -27.72 15.68 -22.25
N ILE A 285 -26.43 15.67 -21.91
CA ILE A 285 -25.48 14.66 -22.40
C ILE A 285 -25.81 13.28 -21.82
N ALA A 286 -26.17 13.20 -20.54
CA ALA A 286 -26.61 11.96 -19.91
C ALA A 286 -27.88 11.43 -20.58
N ASP A 287 -28.91 12.26 -20.80
CA ASP A 287 -30.18 11.85 -21.43
C ASP A 287 -29.98 11.40 -22.89
N LEU A 288 -29.06 12.04 -23.63
CA LEU A 288 -28.66 11.66 -25.00
C LEU A 288 -27.86 10.35 -25.06
N GLU A 289 -27.10 10.00 -24.03
CA GLU A 289 -26.35 8.74 -23.99
C GLU A 289 -27.17 7.59 -23.40
N PHE A 290 -28.07 7.85 -22.44
CA PHE A 290 -28.98 6.84 -21.89
C PHE A 290 -30.04 6.38 -22.89
N SER A 291 -30.52 7.27 -23.77
CA SER A 291 -31.46 6.92 -24.86
C SER A 291 -30.86 6.02 -25.95
N LYS A 292 -29.53 5.86 -25.99
CA LYS A 292 -28.81 4.98 -26.94
C LYS A 292 -28.55 3.59 -26.37
N ILE A 293 -28.83 3.36 -25.09
CA ILE A 293 -28.66 2.05 -24.44
C ILE A 293 -29.98 1.28 -24.67
N SER A 294 -30.04 0.52 -25.76
CA SER A 294 -31.07 -0.49 -25.94
C SER A 294 -30.84 -1.62 -24.93
N TYR A 295 -31.76 -1.78 -23.97
CA TYR A 295 -31.83 -2.99 -23.15
C TYR A 295 -32.29 -4.14 -24.05
N ASN A 296 -31.35 -5.00 -24.44
CA ASN A 296 -31.71 -6.35 -24.86
C ASN A 296 -31.77 -7.19 -23.59
N SER A 297 -33.01 -7.64 -23.31
CA SER A 297 -33.41 -8.69 -22.37
C SER A 297 -32.53 -9.93 -22.47
#